data_AF-A0A0P1ADH5-F1
#
_entry.id   AF-A0A0P1ADH5-F1
#
_cell.length_a   1.000
_cell.length_b   1.000
_cell.length_c   1.000
_cell.angle_alpha   90.00
_cell.angle_beta   90.00
_cell.angle_gamma   90.00
#
_symmetry.space_group_name_H-M   'P 1'
#
loop_
_entity.id
_entity.type
_entity.pdbx_description
1 polymer ?
#
loop_
_entity_poly.entity_id
_entity_poly.type
_entity_poly.pdbx_seq_one_letter_code
_entity_poly.pdbx_strand_id
1 'polypeptide(L)'
;MNDPCVAFVAEAQSLLSVDKVTLSAIPARNCTELPSAKLFLKSRPLGVYSCARVKGLAEKSDEQLPASVVRWSFHLQRLCDGITRLTSDFNQDTLILDNLKLVTQLLATTVVTKWLAVDARDGMLSVLWYPRLDRNDFGVAIHICPMPTPTCIASTVLVYGEGRVNARLKHTQWIEDRVPIEKYAAELAKMRGESIQEVILSKCGPGGDRLLLEGLVSNFFVVKDGAVYTADEGVLQGSTRELVLKACADLKIPVILEAPKLSERKLWQAAFVTSVVRVVIDVSWILFDGKSQNDISTARIPSDSGYTRRIREQVVKLHFHLK
;
A
#
# COMPACT_ATOMS: atom_id res chain seq x y z
N MET A 1 -14.91 8.78 -24.73
CA MET A 1 -15.88 9.08 -23.66
C MET A 1 -15.35 8.43 -22.40
N ASN A 2 -15.05 9.21 -21.36
CA ASN A 2 -14.66 8.64 -20.07
C ASN A 2 -15.90 7.96 -19.48
N ASP A 3 -15.81 6.65 -19.30
CA ASP A 3 -16.77 5.87 -18.52
C ASP A 3 -16.94 6.58 -17.16
N PRO A 4 -18.17 6.87 -16.68
CA PRO A 4 -18.34 7.53 -15.39
C PRO A 4 -17.60 6.72 -14.32
N CYS A 5 -16.81 7.41 -13.49
CA CYS A 5 -16.03 6.75 -12.45
C CYS A 5 -16.98 6.08 -11.46
N VAL A 6 -17.16 4.76 -11.60
CA VAL A 6 -17.98 3.97 -10.69
C VAL A 6 -17.20 3.84 -9.38
N ALA A 7 -17.80 4.24 -8.27
CA ALA A 7 -17.26 4.01 -6.95
C ALA A 7 -18.40 3.82 -5.95
N PHE A 8 -18.19 2.95 -4.96
CA PHE A 8 -19.18 2.66 -3.93
C PHE A 8 -18.61 2.88 -2.55
N VAL A 9 -19.50 3.24 -1.62
CA VAL A 9 -19.17 3.42 -0.21
C VAL A 9 -20.25 2.81 0.68
N ALA A 10 -19.84 2.19 1.78
CA ALA A 10 -20.71 1.79 2.88
C ALA A 10 -20.02 2.14 4.20
N GLU A 11 -20.78 2.65 5.16
CA GLU A 11 -20.21 3.22 6.38
C GLU A 11 -21.13 2.99 7.58
N ALA A 12 -20.55 2.50 8.68
CA ALA A 12 -21.19 2.40 9.98
C ALA A 12 -20.46 3.34 10.93
N GLN A 13 -21.18 4.33 11.46
CA GLN A 13 -20.58 5.38 12.27
C GLN A 13 -20.70 5.13 13.79
N SER A 14 -21.26 4.00 14.23
CA SER A 14 -21.32 3.63 15.64
C SER A 14 -21.38 2.11 15.75
N LEU A 15 -20.54 1.53 16.61
CA LEU A 15 -20.46 0.08 16.80
C LEU A 15 -21.11 -0.37 18.11
N LEU A 16 -21.24 0.54 19.08
CA LEU A 16 -21.81 0.23 20.39
C LEU A 16 -23.35 0.26 20.42
N SER A 17 -24.00 0.88 19.43
CA SER A 17 -25.45 1.09 19.42
C SER A 17 -26.23 0.39 18.31
N VAL A 18 -25.58 -0.39 17.45
CA VAL A 18 -26.21 -0.93 16.23
C VAL A 18 -26.31 -2.46 16.31
N ASP A 19 -27.53 -2.99 16.24
CA ASP A 19 -27.74 -4.43 16.20
C ASP A 19 -27.23 -5.05 14.87
N LYS A 20 -26.91 -6.35 14.90
CA LYS A 20 -26.36 -7.06 13.73
C LYS A 20 -27.30 -7.03 12.51
N VAL A 21 -28.61 -6.94 12.75
CA VAL A 21 -29.64 -6.89 11.70
C VAL A 21 -29.55 -5.56 10.94
N THR A 22 -29.44 -4.44 11.66
CA THR A 22 -29.30 -3.09 11.12
C THR A 22 -27.97 -2.93 10.39
N LEU A 23 -26.88 -3.52 10.90
CA LEU A 23 -25.58 -3.54 10.21
C LEU A 23 -25.63 -4.25 8.85
N SER A 24 -26.34 -5.38 8.77
CA SER A 24 -26.51 -6.12 7.51
C SER A 24 -27.36 -5.38 6.47
N ALA A 25 -28.16 -4.40 6.90
CA ALA A 25 -29.02 -3.59 6.05
C ALA A 25 -28.34 -2.31 5.51
N ILE A 26 -27.11 -1.97 5.95
CA ILE A 26 -26.40 -0.77 5.47
C ILE A 26 -26.10 -0.92 3.98
N PRO A 27 -26.70 -0.08 3.11
CA PRO A 27 -26.54 -0.24 1.67
C PRO A 27 -25.22 0.37 1.20
N ALA A 28 -24.58 -0.27 0.22
CA ALA A 28 -23.52 0.37 -0.54
C ALA A 28 -24.12 1.44 -1.46
N ARG A 29 -23.66 2.68 -1.34
CA ARG A 29 -24.15 3.85 -2.11
C ARG A 29 -23.16 4.20 -3.22
N ASN A 30 -23.66 4.67 -4.35
CA ASN A 30 -22.81 5.28 -5.39
C ASN A 30 -22.13 6.53 -4.82
N CYS A 31 -20.86 6.75 -5.17
CA CYS A 31 -20.05 7.84 -4.63
C CYS A 31 -19.03 8.31 -5.68
N THR A 32 -19.53 8.96 -6.74
CA THR A 32 -18.71 9.45 -7.86
C THR A 32 -17.78 10.59 -7.47
N GLU A 33 -18.07 11.28 -6.36
CA GLU A 33 -17.29 12.37 -5.79
C GLU A 33 -15.99 11.90 -5.11
N LEU A 34 -15.85 10.60 -4.84
CA LEU A 34 -14.64 9.99 -4.28
C LEU A 34 -14.05 8.96 -5.26
N PRO A 35 -13.46 9.41 -6.39
CA PRO A 35 -12.98 8.52 -7.46
C PRO A 35 -11.70 7.75 -7.10
N SER A 36 -11.11 7.98 -5.91
CA SER A 36 -9.88 7.31 -5.50
C SER A 36 -9.85 7.04 -4.00
N ALA A 37 -9.10 6.00 -3.61
CA ALA A 37 -8.79 5.68 -2.22
C ALA A 37 -8.21 6.89 -1.45
N LYS A 38 -7.33 7.69 -2.08
CA LYS A 38 -6.74 8.88 -1.45
C LYS A 38 -7.83 9.88 -1.06
N LEU A 39 -8.73 10.23 -1.98
CA LEU A 39 -9.82 11.17 -1.70
C LEU A 39 -10.78 10.63 -0.64
N PHE A 40 -11.13 9.35 -0.72
CA PHE A 40 -11.95 8.68 0.29
C PHE A 40 -11.37 8.77 1.70
N LEU A 41 -10.08 8.46 1.85
CA LEU A 41 -9.40 8.47 3.15
C LEU A 41 -9.24 9.88 3.71
N LYS A 42 -9.10 10.91 2.86
CA LYS A 42 -9.02 12.32 3.29
C LYS A 42 -10.37 12.89 3.74
N SER A 43 -11.49 12.30 3.31
CA SER A 43 -12.82 12.84 3.60
C SER A 43 -13.42 12.33 4.92
N ARG A 44 -12.63 11.63 5.75
CA ARG A 44 -13.02 11.08 7.05
C ARG A 44 -12.03 11.52 8.13
N PRO A 45 -12.39 11.40 9.43
CA PRO A 45 -11.44 11.56 10.52
C PRO A 45 -10.21 10.66 10.37
N LEU A 46 -9.13 11.05 11.04
CA LEU A 46 -7.88 10.29 11.02
C LEU A 46 -8.08 8.89 11.61
N GLY A 47 -7.41 7.89 11.04
CA GLY A 47 -7.60 6.51 11.47
C GLY A 47 -6.67 5.52 10.78
N VAL A 48 -6.83 4.24 11.14
CA VAL A 48 -6.06 3.13 10.56
C VAL A 48 -6.77 2.61 9.32
N TYR A 49 -6.02 2.40 8.25
CA TYR A 49 -6.61 1.98 7.00
C TYR A 49 -5.85 0.84 6.32
N SER A 50 -6.55 0.17 5.41
CA SER A 50 -6.04 -0.95 4.66
C SER A 50 -6.62 -0.86 3.25
N CYS A 51 -5.77 -1.01 2.24
CA CYS A 51 -6.20 -1.12 0.84
C CYS A 51 -5.86 -2.50 0.29
N ALA A 52 -6.80 -3.11 -0.42
CA ALA A 52 -6.73 -4.46 -1.00
C ALA A 52 -7.23 -4.44 -2.45
N ARG A 53 -6.76 -5.40 -3.25
CA ARG A 53 -7.28 -5.64 -4.60
C ARG A 53 -8.49 -6.56 -4.52
N VAL A 54 -9.54 -6.21 -5.24
CA VAL A 54 -10.69 -7.08 -5.54
C VAL A 54 -10.54 -7.55 -6.97
N LYS A 55 -10.52 -8.86 -7.19
CA LYS A 55 -10.45 -9.44 -8.53
C LYS A 55 -11.79 -9.36 -9.24
N GLY A 56 -11.75 -8.89 -10.48
CA GLY A 56 -12.89 -8.85 -11.39
C GLY A 56 -13.45 -10.23 -11.77
N LEU A 57 -14.60 -10.24 -12.46
CA LEU A 57 -15.31 -11.47 -12.85
C LEU A 57 -14.55 -12.33 -13.87
N ALA A 58 -13.69 -11.74 -14.71
CA ALA A 58 -12.91 -12.45 -15.72
C ALA A 58 -11.88 -13.44 -15.12
N GLU A 59 -11.58 -13.32 -13.83
CA GLU A 59 -10.60 -14.17 -13.12
C GLU A 59 -11.25 -15.14 -12.12
N LYS A 60 -12.59 -15.29 -12.10
CA LYS A 60 -13.27 -16.18 -11.14
C LYS A 60 -13.54 -17.58 -11.70
N SER A 61 -13.02 -18.60 -11.01
CA SER A 61 -13.71 -19.89 -10.84
C SER A 61 -14.81 -19.75 -9.76
N ASP A 62 -15.84 -20.60 -9.75
CA ASP A 62 -17.05 -20.60 -8.88
C ASP A 62 -16.81 -20.43 -7.35
N GLU A 63 -16.31 -19.28 -6.90
CA GLU A 63 -15.91 -19.06 -5.50
C GLU A 63 -16.68 -17.94 -4.80
N GLN A 64 -16.93 -18.15 -3.49
CA GLN A 64 -17.67 -17.26 -2.59
C GLN A 64 -16.95 -15.91 -2.38
N LEU A 65 -17.73 -14.87 -2.06
CA LEU A 65 -17.31 -13.46 -1.98
C LEU A 65 -16.03 -13.13 -1.19
N PRO A 66 -15.70 -13.74 -0.03
CA PRO A 66 -14.42 -13.47 0.65
C PRO A 66 -13.19 -13.81 -0.21
N ALA A 67 -13.32 -14.77 -1.13
CA ALA A 67 -12.23 -15.21 -2.02
C ALA A 67 -11.92 -14.19 -3.13
N SER A 68 -12.79 -13.21 -3.38
CA SER A 68 -12.57 -12.18 -4.40
C SER A 68 -11.65 -11.05 -3.95
N VAL A 69 -11.47 -10.87 -2.63
CA VAL A 69 -10.56 -9.86 -2.07
C VAL A 69 -9.23 -10.52 -1.77
N VAL A 70 -8.18 -10.11 -2.48
CA VAL A 70 -6.89 -10.79 -2.39
C VAL A 70 -6.28 -10.57 -1.00
N ARG A 71 -5.97 -11.67 -0.31
CA ARG A 71 -5.34 -11.67 1.02
C ARG A 71 -6.14 -10.91 2.08
N TRP A 72 -7.45 -11.13 2.12
CA TRP A 72 -8.34 -10.47 3.07
C TRP A 72 -7.88 -10.57 4.53
N SER A 73 -7.45 -11.77 4.96
CA SER A 73 -6.97 -12.02 6.33
C SER A 73 -5.79 -11.12 6.72
N PHE A 74 -4.82 -10.94 5.81
CA PHE A 74 -3.70 -10.02 6.01
C PHE A 74 -4.20 -8.58 6.21
N HIS A 75 -5.12 -8.15 5.36
CA HIS A 75 -5.62 -6.78 5.38
C HIS A 75 -6.43 -6.46 6.64
N LEU A 76 -7.17 -7.44 7.16
CA LEU A 76 -7.90 -7.34 8.41
C LEU A 76 -6.95 -7.37 9.62
N GLN A 77 -5.96 -8.28 9.62
CA GLN A 77 -4.95 -8.33 10.70
C GLN A 77 -4.18 -7.01 10.79
N ARG A 78 -3.81 -6.40 9.65
CA ARG A 78 -3.14 -5.09 9.62
C ARG A 78 -3.96 -3.98 10.30
N LEU A 79 -5.29 -4.01 10.16
CA LEU A 79 -6.17 -3.05 10.85
C LEU A 79 -6.18 -3.31 12.36
N CYS A 80 -6.26 -4.58 12.76
CA CYS A 80 -6.20 -5.00 14.16
C CYS A 80 -4.89 -4.58 14.83
N ASP A 81 -3.75 -4.88 14.20
CA ASP A 81 -2.43 -4.48 14.67
C ASP A 81 -2.31 -2.96 14.74
N GLY A 82 -2.94 -2.25 13.80
CA GLY A 82 -2.93 -0.81 13.74
C GLY A 82 -3.69 -0.16 14.89
N ILE A 83 -4.92 -0.59 15.14
CA ILE A 83 -5.77 -0.01 16.18
C ILE A 83 -5.22 -0.30 17.59
N THR A 84 -4.72 -1.52 17.80
CA THR A 84 -4.10 -1.95 19.07
C THR A 84 -2.85 -1.11 19.41
N ARG A 85 -2.13 -0.60 18.41
CA ARG A 85 -0.97 0.29 18.61
C ARG A 85 -1.36 1.73 18.96
N LEU A 86 -2.54 2.19 18.54
CA LEU A 86 -2.99 3.56 18.79
C LEU A 86 -3.68 3.73 20.14
N THR A 87 -4.21 2.65 20.70
CA THR A 87 -5.06 2.69 21.88
C THR A 87 -4.54 1.68 22.89
N SER A 88 -3.92 2.16 23.98
CA SER A 88 -3.48 1.31 25.09
C SER A 88 -4.63 0.52 25.72
N ASP A 89 -5.86 1.04 25.59
CA ASP A 89 -7.08 0.54 26.22
C ASP A 89 -7.66 -0.70 25.51
N PHE A 90 -7.28 -0.96 24.25
CA PHE A 90 -7.74 -2.14 23.50
C PHE A 90 -7.10 -3.45 23.94
N ASN A 91 -6.03 -3.40 24.75
CA ASN A 91 -5.45 -4.61 25.32
C ASN A 91 -6.39 -5.31 26.31
N GLN A 92 -7.54 -4.73 26.67
CA GLN A 92 -8.50 -5.31 27.62
C GLN A 92 -9.91 -5.55 27.06
N ASP A 93 -10.31 -4.96 25.92
CA ASP A 93 -11.68 -5.12 25.38
C ASP A 93 -11.70 -5.84 24.01
N THR A 94 -11.74 -7.17 24.06
CA THR A 94 -11.85 -8.04 22.88
C THR A 94 -13.14 -7.81 22.09
N LEU A 95 -14.20 -7.30 22.73
CA LEU A 95 -15.51 -7.15 22.12
C LEU A 95 -15.52 -6.08 21.03
N ILE A 96 -14.85 -4.94 21.27
CA ILE A 96 -14.79 -3.84 20.29
C ILE A 96 -14.03 -4.29 19.04
N LEU A 97 -12.91 -4.99 19.22
CA LEU A 97 -12.12 -5.49 18.10
C LEU A 97 -12.90 -6.53 17.26
N ASP A 98 -13.63 -7.43 17.91
CA ASP A 98 -14.45 -8.40 17.21
C ASP A 98 -15.65 -7.77 16.50
N ASN A 99 -16.24 -6.72 17.08
CA ASN A 99 -17.25 -5.90 16.41
C ASN A 99 -16.66 -5.18 15.19
N LEU A 100 -15.49 -4.55 15.31
CA LEU A 100 -14.79 -3.91 14.18
C LEU A 100 -14.56 -4.89 13.03
N LYS A 101 -14.09 -6.11 13.33
CA LYS A 101 -13.91 -7.18 12.32
C LYS A 101 -15.23 -7.58 11.68
N LEU A 102 -16.27 -7.83 12.48
CA LEU A 102 -17.59 -8.24 12.00
C LEU A 102 -18.21 -7.18 11.08
N VAL A 103 -18.24 -5.92 11.51
CA VAL A 103 -18.79 -4.82 10.72
C VAL A 103 -18.00 -4.61 9.44
N THR A 104 -16.66 -4.70 9.52
CA THR A 104 -15.79 -4.64 8.33
C THR A 104 -16.12 -5.74 7.34
N GLN A 105 -16.33 -6.98 7.80
CA GLN A 105 -16.71 -8.10 6.94
C GLN A 105 -18.07 -7.86 6.26
N LEU A 106 -19.08 -7.42 7.01
CA LEU A 106 -20.42 -7.17 6.49
C LEU A 106 -20.40 -6.06 5.44
N LEU A 107 -19.82 -4.89 5.77
CA LEU A 107 -19.77 -3.75 4.87
C LEU A 107 -18.91 -4.03 3.62
N ALA A 108 -17.77 -4.72 3.77
CA ALA A 108 -16.94 -5.13 2.64
C ALA A 108 -17.69 -6.08 1.71
N THR A 109 -18.43 -7.04 2.26
CA THR A 109 -19.27 -7.95 1.47
C THR A 109 -20.31 -7.17 0.67
N THR A 110 -21.02 -6.22 1.29
CA THR A 110 -22.01 -5.36 0.62
C THR A 110 -21.38 -4.55 -0.53
N VAL A 111 -20.25 -3.89 -0.27
CA VAL A 111 -19.58 -3.03 -1.25
C VAL A 111 -19.01 -3.85 -2.42
N VAL A 112 -18.36 -4.98 -2.13
CA VAL A 112 -17.76 -5.86 -3.16
C VAL A 112 -18.84 -6.54 -4.00
N THR A 113 -19.94 -7.01 -3.39
CA THR A 113 -21.07 -7.58 -4.13
C THR A 113 -21.64 -6.57 -5.11
N LYS A 114 -21.83 -5.32 -4.67
CA LYS A 114 -22.33 -4.26 -5.53
C LYS A 114 -21.36 -3.91 -6.66
N TRP A 115 -20.06 -3.83 -6.38
CA TRP A 115 -19.02 -3.61 -7.39
C TRP A 115 -19.08 -4.66 -8.48
N LEU A 116 -19.00 -5.94 -8.11
CA LEU A 116 -18.96 -7.05 -9.05
C LEU A 116 -20.25 -7.20 -9.87
N ALA A 117 -21.38 -6.72 -9.35
CA ALA A 117 -22.65 -6.71 -10.08
C ALA A 117 -22.69 -5.68 -11.22
N VAL A 118 -21.84 -4.65 -11.19
CA VAL A 118 -21.87 -3.55 -12.17
C VAL A 118 -20.55 -3.35 -12.93
N ASP A 119 -19.43 -3.83 -12.40
CA ASP A 119 -18.10 -3.69 -12.98
C ASP A 119 -17.35 -5.02 -12.89
N ALA A 120 -16.92 -5.51 -14.04
CA ALA A 120 -16.20 -6.77 -14.16
C ALA A 120 -14.69 -6.61 -13.96
N ARG A 121 -14.18 -5.38 -13.79
CA ARG A 121 -12.74 -5.08 -13.62
C ARG A 121 -12.31 -5.20 -12.16
N ASP A 122 -11.00 -5.20 -11.98
CA ASP A 122 -10.40 -5.12 -10.65
C ASP A 122 -10.77 -3.82 -9.94
N GLY A 123 -11.07 -3.94 -8.64
CA GLY A 123 -11.37 -2.83 -7.76
C GLY A 123 -10.28 -2.61 -6.71
N MET A 124 -10.08 -1.35 -6.32
CA MET A 124 -9.32 -0.98 -5.14
C MET A 124 -10.27 -0.83 -3.95
N LEU A 125 -10.30 -1.84 -3.06
CA LEU A 125 -11.06 -1.79 -1.82
C LEU A 125 -10.24 -1.06 -0.76
N SER A 126 -10.81 -0.03 -0.15
CA SER A 126 -10.25 0.73 0.96
C SER A 126 -11.12 0.55 2.20
N VAL A 127 -10.49 0.18 3.31
CA VAL A 127 -11.11 0.02 4.62
C VAL A 127 -10.47 1.01 5.56
N LEU A 128 -11.28 1.77 6.29
CA LEU A 128 -10.85 2.75 7.29
C LEU A 128 -11.57 2.49 8.61
N TRP A 129 -10.81 2.36 9.70
CA TRP A 129 -11.31 2.44 11.06
C TRP A 129 -10.85 3.76 11.67
N TYR A 130 -11.79 4.55 12.19
CA TYR A 130 -11.50 5.86 12.76
C TYR A 130 -12.22 6.04 14.11
N PRO A 131 -11.58 6.67 15.11
CA PRO A 131 -12.21 6.94 16.39
C PRO A 131 -13.27 8.03 16.26
N ARG A 132 -14.31 7.91 17.08
CA ARG A 132 -15.36 8.90 17.29
C ARG A 132 -15.26 9.44 18.70
N LEU A 133 -14.47 10.50 18.83
CA LEU A 133 -14.18 11.14 20.12
C LEU A 133 -15.44 11.69 20.81
N ASP A 134 -16.49 12.00 20.05
CA ASP A 134 -17.78 12.47 20.58
C ASP A 134 -18.56 11.40 21.34
N ARG A 135 -18.27 10.11 21.10
CA ARG A 135 -19.08 8.98 21.60
C ARG A 135 -18.28 7.87 22.26
N ASN A 136 -16.96 8.02 22.38
CA ASN A 136 -16.03 6.96 22.78
C ASN A 136 -16.29 5.65 22.00
N ASP A 137 -16.45 5.77 20.68
CA ASP A 137 -16.82 4.69 19.77
C ASP A 137 -15.92 4.74 18.52
N PHE A 138 -16.14 3.83 17.57
CA PHE A 138 -15.42 3.77 16.30
C PHE A 138 -16.38 3.81 15.12
N GLY A 139 -15.89 4.34 14.00
CA GLY A 139 -16.51 4.22 12.70
C GLY A 139 -15.75 3.25 11.82
N VAL A 140 -16.49 2.51 10.99
CA VAL A 140 -15.96 1.67 9.92
C VAL A 140 -16.49 2.19 8.58
N ALA A 141 -15.59 2.62 7.71
CA ALA A 141 -15.92 3.04 6.36
C ALA A 141 -15.23 2.14 5.33
N ILE A 142 -16.00 1.66 4.35
CA ILE A 142 -15.53 0.84 3.25
C ILE A 142 -15.82 1.56 1.93
N HIS A 143 -14.83 1.61 1.06
CA HIS A 143 -14.92 2.20 -0.27
C HIS A 143 -14.32 1.30 -1.31
N ILE A 144 -14.87 1.31 -2.52
CA ILE A 144 -14.27 0.68 -3.68
C ILE A 144 -14.34 1.61 -4.88
N CYS A 145 -13.25 1.68 -5.63
CA CYS A 145 -13.13 2.41 -6.88
C CYS A 145 -12.35 1.58 -7.91
N PRO A 146 -12.24 2.02 -9.18
CA PRO A 146 -11.45 1.31 -10.18
C PRO A 146 -10.00 1.17 -9.70
N MET A 147 -9.40 0.02 -9.95
CA MET A 147 -8.00 -0.19 -9.62
C MET A 147 -7.12 0.82 -10.37
N PRO A 148 -6.23 1.57 -9.70
CA PRO A 148 -5.34 2.49 -10.40
C PRO A 148 -4.46 1.72 -11.40
N THR A 149 -4.45 2.17 -12.66
CA THR A 149 -3.60 1.57 -13.68
C THR A 149 -2.17 2.06 -13.50
N PRO A 150 -1.17 1.16 -13.32
CA PRO A 150 0.23 1.55 -13.33
C PRO A 150 0.56 2.23 -14.66
N THR A 151 1.13 3.43 -14.61
CA THR A 151 1.46 4.21 -15.81
C THR A 151 2.80 3.81 -16.44
N CYS A 152 3.61 2.99 -15.75
CA CYS A 152 4.86 2.47 -16.28
C CYS A 152 5.28 1.16 -15.58
N ILE A 153 6.08 0.36 -16.31
CA ILE A 153 6.72 -0.88 -15.84
C ILE A 153 8.18 -0.68 -15.39
N ALA A 154 8.73 0.52 -15.62
CA ALA A 154 10.05 0.95 -15.20
C ALA A 154 9.95 2.34 -14.54
N SER A 155 10.64 2.53 -13.41
CA SER A 155 10.53 3.76 -12.64
C SER A 155 11.86 4.53 -12.58
N THR A 156 11.76 5.84 -12.75
CA THR A 156 12.69 6.80 -12.18
C THR A 156 12.22 7.10 -10.76
N VAL A 157 13.11 6.90 -9.78
CA VAL A 157 12.81 7.15 -8.36
C VAL A 157 13.69 8.26 -7.82
N LEU A 158 13.14 9.05 -6.90
CA LEU A 158 13.85 10.11 -6.20
C LEU A 158 14.12 9.70 -4.75
N VAL A 159 15.37 9.76 -4.29
CA VAL A 159 15.67 9.63 -2.86
C VAL A 159 15.47 10.99 -2.21
N TYR A 160 14.37 11.15 -1.48
CA TYR A 160 14.04 12.41 -0.81
C TYR A 160 13.05 12.17 0.35
N GLY A 161 13.21 12.94 1.42
CA GLY A 161 12.42 12.81 2.64
C GLY A 161 12.96 11.78 3.64
N GLU A 162 12.61 11.99 4.90
CA GLU A 162 12.96 11.12 6.02
C GLU A 162 11.97 9.96 6.19
N GLY A 163 12.39 8.92 6.91
CA GLY A 163 11.52 7.81 7.29
C GLY A 163 10.28 8.25 8.08
N ARG A 164 9.19 7.48 7.98
CA ARG A 164 7.95 7.77 8.71
C ARG A 164 8.17 7.62 10.21
N VAL A 165 7.56 8.51 11.00
CA VAL A 165 7.56 8.44 12.47
C VAL A 165 6.99 7.09 12.96
N ASN A 166 5.83 6.68 12.43
CA ASN A 166 5.16 5.42 12.79
C ASN A 166 5.08 4.47 11.60
N ALA A 167 6.23 4.09 11.02
CA ALA A 167 6.28 3.36 9.75
C ALA A 167 5.51 2.04 9.71
N ARG A 168 5.44 1.31 10.84
CA ARG A 168 4.68 0.05 10.94
C ARG A 168 3.16 0.23 10.88
N LEU A 169 2.67 1.46 11.08
CA LEU A 169 1.25 1.78 11.11
C LEU A 169 0.78 2.37 9.78
N LYS A 170 -0.22 1.74 9.15
CA LYS A 170 -0.87 2.30 7.96
C LYS A 170 -1.96 3.29 8.37
N HIS A 171 -1.55 4.50 8.76
CA HIS A 171 -2.42 5.56 9.27
C HIS A 171 -2.69 6.63 8.21
N THR A 172 -3.89 7.22 8.21
CA THR A 172 -4.26 8.27 7.25
C THR A 172 -3.45 9.56 7.41
N GLN A 173 -2.87 9.81 8.59
CA GLN A 173 -1.94 10.94 8.81
C GLN A 173 -0.80 10.97 7.78
N TRP A 174 -0.30 9.80 7.36
CA TRP A 174 0.75 9.73 6.34
C TRP A 174 0.33 10.35 4.99
N ILE A 175 -0.97 10.42 4.69
CA ILE A 175 -1.48 11.06 3.48
C ILE A 175 -1.22 12.56 3.51
N GLU A 176 -1.28 13.20 4.68
CA GLU A 176 -0.94 14.61 4.86
C GLU A 176 0.57 14.82 4.99
N ASP A 177 1.25 13.98 5.79
CA ASP A 177 2.69 14.11 6.04
C ASP A 177 3.52 14.05 4.75
N ARG A 178 3.06 13.31 3.75
CA ARG A 178 3.75 13.17 2.47
C ARG A 178 3.43 14.26 1.45
N VAL A 179 2.46 15.15 1.70
CA VAL A 179 2.08 16.22 0.75
C VAL A 179 3.27 17.13 0.37
N PRO A 180 4.10 17.60 1.32
CA PRO A 180 5.28 18.40 0.96
C PRO A 180 6.28 17.63 0.09
N ILE A 181 6.43 16.32 0.34
CA ILE A 181 7.34 15.44 -0.41
C ILE A 181 6.82 15.23 -1.84
N GLU A 182 5.52 14.95 -1.99
CA GLU A 182 4.86 14.83 -3.30
C GLU A 182 4.97 16.13 -4.10
N LYS A 183 4.79 17.30 -3.45
CA LYS A 183 4.90 18.62 -4.07
C LYS A 183 6.32 18.85 -4.60
N TYR A 184 7.35 18.60 -3.78
CA TYR A 184 8.75 18.75 -4.18
C TYR A 184 9.09 17.85 -5.37
N ALA A 185 8.69 16.57 -5.34
CA ALA A 185 8.94 15.65 -6.43
C ALA A 185 8.24 16.08 -7.73
N ALA A 186 7.02 16.61 -7.65
CA ALA A 186 6.30 17.14 -8.81
C ALA A 186 6.97 18.40 -9.40
N GLU A 187 7.43 19.31 -8.55
CA GLU A 187 8.18 20.50 -8.96
C GLU A 187 9.50 20.13 -9.63
N LEU A 188 10.25 19.19 -9.04
CA LEU A 188 11.50 18.69 -9.62
C LEU A 188 11.28 17.99 -10.96
N ALA A 189 10.25 17.14 -11.06
CA ALA A 189 9.88 16.49 -12.32
C ALA A 189 9.56 17.52 -13.42
N LYS A 190 8.81 18.58 -13.07
CA LYS A 190 8.49 19.68 -13.99
C LYS A 190 9.74 20.44 -14.43
N MET A 191 10.65 20.77 -13.51
CA MET A 191 11.89 21.49 -13.82
C MET A 191 12.81 20.68 -14.74
N ARG A 192 12.89 19.36 -14.54
CA ARG A 192 13.73 18.47 -15.34
C ARG A 192 13.11 18.10 -16.69
N GLY A 193 11.80 18.26 -16.86
CA GLY A 193 11.07 17.71 -18.00
C GLY A 193 11.03 16.17 -18.01
N GLU A 194 11.31 15.53 -16.87
CA GLU A 194 11.38 14.09 -16.70
C GLU A 194 10.43 13.65 -15.58
N SER A 195 9.62 12.63 -15.85
CA SER A 195 8.71 12.09 -14.85
C SER A 195 9.44 11.36 -13.71
N ILE A 196 9.00 11.60 -12.47
CA ILE A 196 9.43 10.85 -11.28
C ILE A 196 8.25 9.98 -10.84
N GLN A 197 8.41 8.66 -10.84
CA GLN A 197 7.31 7.73 -10.56
C GLN A 197 7.12 7.44 -9.07
N GLU A 198 8.19 7.54 -8.29
CA GLU A 198 8.18 7.23 -6.86
C GLU A 198 9.25 8.03 -6.13
N VAL A 199 9.00 8.31 -4.85
CA VAL A 199 9.99 8.87 -3.94
C VAL A 199 10.34 7.79 -2.91
N ILE A 200 11.64 7.55 -2.71
CA ILE A 200 12.20 6.64 -1.72
C ILE A 200 12.62 7.44 -0.49
N LEU A 201 11.96 7.18 0.62
CA LEU A 201 12.33 7.71 1.93
C LEU A 201 13.64 7.06 2.37
N SER A 202 14.44 7.83 3.10
CA SER A 202 15.70 7.35 3.65
C SER A 202 15.92 7.89 5.05
N LYS A 203 16.95 7.40 5.73
CA LYS A 203 17.46 7.96 6.97
C LYS A 203 18.97 8.14 6.89
N CYS A 204 19.50 9.00 7.75
CA CYS A 204 20.95 9.13 7.91
C CYS A 204 21.57 7.81 8.36
N GLY A 205 22.63 7.39 7.68
CA GLY A 205 23.43 6.22 7.98
C GLY A 205 24.85 6.59 8.42
N PRO A 206 25.67 5.59 8.77
CA PRO A 206 27.07 5.78 9.11
C PRO A 206 27.83 6.52 8.00
N GLY A 207 28.74 7.42 8.39
CA GLY A 207 29.57 8.17 7.42
C GLY A 207 28.81 9.16 6.55
N GLY A 208 27.59 9.56 6.94
CA GLY A 208 26.76 10.49 6.17
C GLY A 208 26.05 9.85 4.97
N ASP A 209 26.07 8.52 4.84
CA ASP A 209 25.34 7.82 3.79
C ASP A 209 23.81 7.88 4.03
N ARG A 210 23.04 7.54 3.01
CA ARG A 210 21.59 7.39 3.11
C ARG A 210 21.23 5.91 3.10
N LEU A 211 20.56 5.47 4.17
CA LEU A 211 19.95 4.14 4.26
C LEU A 211 18.53 4.22 3.69
N LEU A 212 18.28 3.49 2.61
CA LEU A 212 17.02 3.53 1.87
C LEU A 212 15.97 2.65 2.56
N LEU A 213 14.79 3.21 2.79
CA LEU A 213 13.73 2.56 3.58
C LEU A 213 12.62 2.02 2.68
N GLU A 214 11.64 2.86 2.36
CA GLU A 214 10.45 2.52 1.58
C GLU A 214 10.05 3.69 0.68
N GLY A 215 9.17 3.44 -0.28
CA GLY A 215 8.55 4.50 -1.06
C GLY A 215 7.39 5.19 -0.33
N LEU A 216 6.78 6.20 -0.94
CA LEU A 216 5.64 6.89 -0.32
C LEU A 216 4.44 5.98 -0.11
N VAL A 217 4.23 5.02 -1.01
CA VAL A 217 3.15 4.01 -0.94
C VAL A 217 3.61 2.62 -1.37
N SER A 218 4.92 2.38 -1.40
CA SER A 218 5.54 1.14 -1.86
C SER A 218 6.68 0.70 -0.94
N ASN A 219 7.10 -0.56 -1.01
CA ASN A 219 8.35 -1.03 -0.40
C ASN A 219 9.46 -1.06 -1.44
N PHE A 220 10.72 -0.89 -1.00
CA PHE A 220 11.90 -0.81 -1.87
C PHE A 220 12.85 -1.98 -1.64
N PHE A 221 13.44 -2.46 -2.73
CA PHE A 221 14.32 -3.62 -2.74
C PHE A 221 15.50 -3.39 -3.69
N VAL A 222 16.63 -3.98 -3.34
CA VAL A 222 17.86 -3.99 -4.13
C VAL A 222 18.36 -5.41 -4.26
N VAL A 223 18.90 -5.78 -5.42
CA VAL A 223 19.66 -7.01 -5.61
C VAL A 223 21.15 -6.65 -5.62
N LYS A 224 21.94 -7.28 -4.75
CA LYS A 224 23.39 -7.10 -4.65
C LYS A 224 24.01 -8.45 -4.27
N ASP A 225 25.08 -8.84 -4.96
CA ASP A 225 25.80 -10.10 -4.73
C ASP A 225 24.89 -11.34 -4.70
N GLY A 226 23.87 -11.36 -5.57
CA GLY A 226 22.89 -12.44 -5.67
C GLY A 226 21.88 -12.51 -4.52
N ALA A 227 21.91 -11.58 -3.58
CA ALA A 227 20.96 -11.47 -2.47
C ALA A 227 20.03 -10.26 -2.65
N VAL A 228 18.83 -10.37 -2.10
CA VAL A 228 17.82 -9.29 -2.06
C VAL A 228 17.91 -8.57 -0.73
N TYR A 229 18.16 -7.27 -0.77
CA TYR A 229 18.21 -6.37 0.37
C TYR A 229 16.93 -5.54 0.45
N THR A 230 16.37 -5.41 1.66
CA THR A 230 15.26 -4.49 1.94
C THR A 230 15.30 -4.09 3.41
N ALA A 231 14.86 -2.88 3.72
CA ALA A 231 14.74 -2.45 5.11
C ALA A 231 13.72 -3.31 5.88
N ASP A 232 14.05 -3.60 7.13
CA ASP A 232 13.17 -4.30 8.06
C ASP A 232 12.47 -3.36 9.03
N GLU A 233 13.25 -2.45 9.61
CA GLU A 233 12.78 -1.41 10.52
C GLU A 233 12.56 -0.08 9.80
N GLY A 234 11.64 0.73 10.34
CA GLY A 234 11.32 2.04 9.78
C GLY A 234 10.55 1.98 8.45
N VAL A 235 9.92 0.84 8.15
CA VAL A 235 9.09 0.64 6.96
C VAL A 235 7.74 0.03 7.29
N LEU A 236 6.78 0.20 6.39
CA LEU A 236 5.50 -0.51 6.47
C LEU A 236 5.65 -1.95 5.98
N GLN A 237 5.13 -2.89 6.76
CA GLN A 237 5.07 -4.30 6.40
C GLN A 237 3.95 -4.54 5.38
N GLY A 238 4.25 -4.34 4.09
CA GLY A 238 3.28 -4.45 3.00
C GLY A 238 2.90 -5.89 2.64
N SER A 239 1.66 -6.11 2.18
CA SER A 239 1.18 -7.43 1.73
C SER A 239 1.99 -7.96 0.55
N THR A 240 2.27 -7.10 -0.44
CA THR A 240 3.09 -7.50 -1.58
C THR A 240 4.56 -7.67 -1.22
N ARG A 241 5.08 -6.93 -0.21
CA ARG A 241 6.42 -7.19 0.36
C ARG A 241 6.50 -8.62 0.88
N GLU A 242 5.52 -9.09 1.63
CA GLU A 242 5.50 -10.47 2.13
C GLU A 242 5.50 -11.50 0.98
N LEU A 243 4.80 -11.22 -0.12
CA LEU A 243 4.85 -12.07 -1.32
C LEU A 243 6.23 -12.06 -1.98
N VAL A 244 6.91 -10.92 -2.03
CA VAL A 244 8.28 -10.83 -2.55
C VAL A 244 9.23 -11.66 -1.69
N LEU A 245 9.12 -11.58 -0.36
CA LEU A 245 9.94 -12.37 0.55
C LEU A 245 9.71 -13.87 0.38
N LYS A 246 8.45 -14.29 0.28
CA LYS A 246 8.08 -15.68 -0.02
C LYS A 246 8.60 -16.14 -1.38
N ALA A 247 8.46 -15.29 -2.40
CA ALA A 247 9.00 -15.58 -3.73
C ALA A 247 10.52 -15.77 -3.73
N CYS A 248 11.25 -14.95 -2.96
CA CYS A 248 12.70 -15.12 -2.81
C CYS A 248 13.04 -16.46 -2.14
N ALA A 249 12.31 -16.84 -1.10
CA ALA A 249 12.48 -18.15 -0.45
C ALA A 249 12.23 -19.32 -1.42
N ASP A 250 11.12 -19.29 -2.17
CA ASP A 250 10.77 -20.32 -3.17
C ASP A 250 11.85 -20.44 -4.26
N LEU A 251 12.40 -19.30 -4.68
CA LEU A 251 13.45 -19.20 -5.72
C LEU A 251 14.86 -19.45 -5.18
N LYS A 252 15.01 -19.71 -3.87
CA LYS A 252 16.30 -19.85 -3.18
C LYS A 252 17.21 -18.64 -3.36
N ILE A 253 16.63 -17.45 -3.39
CA ILE A 253 17.34 -16.16 -3.40
C ILE A 253 17.49 -15.70 -1.94
N PRO A 254 18.72 -15.54 -1.42
CA PRO A 254 18.93 -15.05 -0.05
C PRO A 254 18.30 -13.67 0.13
N VAL A 255 17.67 -13.45 1.29
CA VAL A 255 17.13 -12.15 1.68
C VAL A 255 17.91 -11.62 2.87
N ILE A 256 18.37 -10.38 2.77
CA ILE A 256 19.01 -9.63 3.84
C ILE A 256 18.07 -8.50 4.27
N LEU A 257 17.63 -8.57 5.53
CA LEU A 257 16.70 -7.63 6.15
C LEU A 257 17.42 -6.37 6.66
N GLU A 258 18.18 -5.73 5.76
CA GLU A 258 18.94 -4.51 6.01
C GLU A 258 18.63 -3.45 4.96
N ALA A 259 18.51 -2.20 5.41
CA ALA A 259 18.26 -1.05 4.53
C ALA A 259 19.42 -0.88 3.53
N PRO A 260 19.16 -0.90 2.21
CA PRO A 260 20.20 -0.70 1.21
C PRO A 260 20.89 0.66 1.37
N LYS A 261 22.22 0.68 1.24
CA LYS A 261 23.02 1.91 1.26
C LYS A 261 23.05 2.56 -0.12
N LEU A 262 22.72 3.85 -0.19
CA LEU A 262 22.77 4.60 -1.45
C LEU A 262 24.20 4.70 -2.03
N SER A 263 25.21 4.79 -1.17
CA SER A 263 26.62 4.79 -1.60
C SER A 263 27.01 3.53 -2.39
N GLU A 264 26.41 2.38 -2.06
CA GLU A 264 26.67 1.07 -2.68
C GLU A 264 25.93 0.86 -4.01
N ARG A 265 25.17 1.85 -4.52
CA ARG A 265 24.34 1.71 -5.73
C ARG A 265 25.06 1.19 -6.98
N LYS A 266 26.37 1.41 -7.08
CA LYS A 266 27.19 0.91 -8.20
C LYS A 266 27.38 -0.62 -8.16
N LEU A 267 27.16 -1.24 -7.00
CA LEU A 267 27.24 -2.68 -6.79
C LEU A 267 25.90 -3.38 -7.03
N TRP A 268 24.81 -2.61 -7.23
CA TRP A 268 23.49 -3.19 -7.40
C TRP A 268 23.34 -3.84 -8.78
N GLN A 269 22.81 -5.06 -8.79
CA GLN A 269 22.47 -5.82 -9.99
C GLN A 269 21.04 -5.58 -10.46
N ALA A 270 20.19 -5.07 -9.56
CA ALA A 270 18.84 -4.60 -9.83
C ALA A 270 18.31 -3.79 -8.64
N ALA A 271 17.28 -2.99 -8.86
CA ALA A 271 16.42 -2.47 -7.80
C ALA A 271 14.97 -2.46 -8.27
N PHE A 272 14.04 -2.56 -7.33
CA PHE A 272 12.61 -2.58 -7.64
C PHE A 272 11.76 -2.06 -6.48
N VAL A 273 10.53 -1.64 -6.81
CA VAL A 273 9.50 -1.27 -5.84
C VAL A 273 8.28 -2.18 -5.96
N THR A 274 7.53 -2.32 -4.86
CA THR A 274 6.32 -3.16 -4.81
C THR A 274 5.19 -2.52 -4.00
N SER A 275 3.94 -2.75 -4.40
CA SER A 275 2.72 -2.33 -3.71
C SER A 275 1.53 -3.20 -4.15
N VAL A 276 0.34 -2.95 -3.59
CA VAL A 276 -0.91 -3.63 -4.03
C VAL A 276 -1.32 -3.22 -5.45
N VAL A 277 -0.99 -1.98 -5.84
CA VAL A 277 -1.25 -1.45 -7.19
C VAL A 277 -0.25 -2.01 -8.19
N ARG A 278 1.03 -2.01 -7.80
CA ARG A 278 2.18 -2.34 -8.63
C ARG A 278 2.88 -3.57 -8.07
N VAL A 279 2.72 -4.73 -8.70
CA VAL A 279 3.22 -6.01 -8.17
C VAL A 279 4.73 -5.96 -7.89
N VAL A 280 5.55 -5.84 -8.93
CA VAL A 280 7.01 -5.64 -8.82
C VAL A 280 7.43 -4.80 -10.02
N ILE A 281 7.98 -3.60 -9.80
CA ILE A 281 8.34 -2.64 -10.85
C ILE A 281 9.82 -2.33 -10.76
N ASP A 282 10.52 -2.44 -11.89
CA ASP A 282 11.94 -2.16 -11.97
C ASP A 282 12.22 -0.68 -11.68
N VAL A 283 13.30 -0.41 -10.97
CA VAL A 283 13.89 0.92 -10.86
C VAL A 283 15.00 1.01 -11.88
N SER A 284 14.83 1.86 -12.89
CA SER A 284 15.82 2.06 -13.96
C SER A 284 16.77 3.21 -13.66
N TRP A 285 16.26 4.23 -12.95
CA TRP A 285 16.99 5.44 -12.62
C TRP A 285 16.73 5.84 -11.18
N ILE A 286 17.79 6.27 -10.50
CA ILE A 286 17.72 6.86 -9.16
C ILE A 286 18.26 8.29 -9.21
N LEU A 287 17.44 9.23 -8.73
CA LEU A 287 17.76 10.62 -8.50
C LEU A 287 18.07 10.80 -7.02
N PHE A 288 19.11 11.55 -6.69
CA PHE A 288 19.53 11.78 -5.30
C PHE A 288 20.33 13.08 -5.20
N ASP A 289 20.42 13.63 -4.00
CA ASP A 289 21.19 14.85 -3.76
C ASP A 289 22.66 14.69 -4.17
N GLY A 290 23.14 15.67 -4.92
CA GLY A 290 24.51 15.77 -5.40
C GLY A 290 25.47 16.33 -4.35
N LYS A 291 26.69 16.68 -4.80
CA LYS A 291 27.75 17.19 -3.91
C LYS A 291 27.54 18.65 -3.49
N SER A 292 26.73 19.40 -4.25
CA SER A 292 26.39 20.79 -3.97
C SER A 292 24.92 20.93 -3.62
N GLN A 293 24.60 21.97 -2.82
CA GLN A 293 23.23 22.30 -2.46
C GLN A 293 22.40 22.55 -3.74
N ASN A 294 21.25 21.87 -3.84
CA ASN A 294 20.33 21.88 -5.00
C ASN A 294 20.82 21.19 -6.29
N ASP A 295 21.96 20.47 -6.27
CA ASP A 295 22.33 19.60 -7.38
C ASP A 295 21.65 18.24 -7.22
N ILE A 296 21.06 17.71 -8.29
CA ILE A 296 20.43 16.39 -8.32
C ILE A 296 21.26 15.47 -9.21
N SER A 297 21.97 14.57 -8.57
CA SER A 297 22.69 13.50 -9.23
C SER A 297 21.73 12.43 -9.72
N THR A 298 22.10 11.79 -10.83
CA THR A 298 21.33 10.72 -11.47
C THR A 298 22.22 9.50 -11.66
N ALA A 299 21.70 8.30 -11.38
CA ALA A 299 22.40 7.05 -11.67
C ALA A 299 21.45 6.04 -12.31
N ARG A 300 21.95 5.31 -13.31
CA ARG A 300 21.25 4.17 -13.91
C ARG A 300 21.43 2.95 -13.02
N ILE A 301 20.35 2.20 -12.83
CA ILE A 301 20.37 0.91 -12.15
C ILE A 301 20.26 -0.21 -13.20
N PRO A 302 21.10 -1.25 -13.13
CA PRO A 302 20.99 -2.40 -14.02
C PRO A 302 19.66 -3.14 -13.85
N SER A 303 19.19 -3.81 -14.91
CA SER A 303 17.95 -4.62 -14.86
C SER A 303 18.03 -5.90 -15.71
N ASP A 304 19.20 -6.17 -16.27
CA ASP A 304 19.52 -7.29 -17.17
C ASP A 304 19.78 -8.61 -16.43
N SER A 305 20.04 -8.55 -15.12
CA SER A 305 20.31 -9.72 -14.26
C SER A 305 19.16 -10.73 -14.16
N GLY A 306 17.94 -10.37 -14.58
CA GLY A 306 16.78 -11.26 -14.60
C GLY A 306 16.12 -11.52 -13.24
N TYR A 307 16.73 -11.07 -12.13
CA TYR A 307 16.19 -11.24 -10.78
C TYR A 307 14.78 -10.67 -10.63
N THR A 308 14.57 -9.39 -10.99
CA THR A 308 13.27 -8.76 -10.84
C THR A 308 12.18 -9.48 -11.62
N ARG A 309 12.50 -9.98 -12.83
CA ARG A 309 11.58 -10.75 -13.66
C ARG A 309 11.16 -12.05 -12.99
N ARG A 310 12.13 -12.85 -12.52
CA ARG A 310 11.88 -14.12 -11.82
C ARG A 310 11.04 -13.90 -10.56
N ILE A 311 11.39 -12.89 -9.76
CA ILE A 311 10.65 -12.52 -8.55
C ILE A 311 9.23 -12.10 -8.90
N ARG A 312 9.05 -11.23 -9.90
CA ARG A 312 7.73 -10.78 -10.39
C ARG A 312 6.86 -11.96 -10.81
N GLU A 313 7.38 -12.85 -11.64
CA GLU A 313 6.67 -14.06 -12.10
C GLU A 313 6.26 -14.95 -10.94
N GLN A 314 7.14 -15.14 -9.95
CA GLN A 314 6.83 -15.94 -8.77
C GLN A 314 5.79 -15.26 -7.86
N VAL A 315 5.87 -13.94 -7.68
CA VAL A 315 4.85 -13.18 -6.93
C VAL A 315 3.49 -13.29 -7.62
N VAL A 316 3.43 -13.17 -8.94
CA VAL A 316 2.19 -13.34 -9.71
C VAL A 316 1.62 -14.75 -9.49
N LYS A 317 2.46 -15.80 -9.59
CA LYS A 317 2.03 -17.18 -9.26
C LYS A 317 1.47 -17.28 -7.85
N LEU A 318 2.17 -16.75 -6.85
CA LEU A 318 1.70 -16.75 -5.46
C LEU A 318 0.37 -16.01 -5.29
N HIS A 319 0.16 -14.91 -6.04
CA HIS A 319 -1.08 -14.13 -6.04
C HIS A 319 -2.27 -14.87 -6.67
N PHE A 320 -2.02 -15.87 -7.53
CA PHE A 320 -3.06 -16.77 -8.04
C PHE A 320 -3.42 -17.88 -7.04
N HIS A 321 -2.49 -18.30 -6.18
CA HIS A 321 -2.69 -19.43 -5.27
C HIS A 321 -3.07 -19.03 -3.84
N LEU A 322 -2.84 -17.77 -3.44
CA LEU A 322 -3.15 -17.27 -2.11
C LEU A 322 -4.53 -16.60 -2.10
N LYS A 323 -5.47 -17.25 -1.39
CA LYS A 323 -6.82 -16.76 -1.09
C LYS A 323 -6.76 -15.84 0.14
#